data_AF-V4U7H7-F1
#
_entry.id   AF-V4U7H7-F1
#
_cell.length_a   1.000
_cell.length_b   1.000
_cell.length_c   1.000
_cell.angle_alpha   90.00
_cell.angle_beta   90.00
_cell.angle_gamma   90.00
#
_symmetry.space_group_name_H-M   'P 1'
#
loop_
_entity.id
_entity.type
_entity.pdbx_description
1 polymer ?
#
loop_
_entity_poly.entity_id
_entity_poly.type
_entity_poly.pdbx_seq_one_letter_code
_entity_poly.pdbx_strand_id
1 'polypeptide(L)'
;MVTTFGMSEIGPWSLVHGSQSGDVIMRMMARNSMSEKLAEDIDAAVKRLSDRAYEIALSQIRNNREAIDKIVEVVLEKETMSGDDFRAILSEFVEIPAENRVAPAVPAPLSVSA
;
A
#
# COMPACT_ATOMS: atom_id res chain seq x y z
N MET A 1 4.69 -6.12 4.51
CA MET A 1 3.42 -6.74 4.95
C MET A 1 3.56 -8.25 5.18
N VAL A 2 4.03 -9.00 4.17
CA VAL A 2 4.10 -10.47 4.20
C VAL A 2 5.11 -11.00 5.24
N THR A 3 6.34 -10.51 5.27
CA THR A 3 7.43 -11.09 6.10
C THR A 3 7.66 -10.39 7.45
N THR A 4 7.32 -9.12 7.55
CA THR A 4 7.61 -8.27 8.73
C THR A 4 6.40 -8.12 9.66
N PHE A 5 5.20 -8.04 9.08
CA PHE A 5 3.97 -7.70 9.81
C PHE A 5 3.02 -8.90 9.99
N GLY A 6 3.35 -10.06 9.41
CA GLY A 6 2.50 -11.26 9.49
C GLY A 6 1.12 -11.11 8.85
N MET A 7 0.96 -10.14 7.93
CA MET A 7 -0.31 -9.84 7.25
C MET A 7 -0.47 -10.69 5.98
N SER A 8 -0.27 -12.00 6.11
CA SER A 8 -0.37 -12.96 5.00
C SER A 8 -0.70 -14.36 5.50
N GLU A 9 -1.25 -15.18 4.59
CA GLU A 9 -1.71 -16.54 4.84
C GLU A 9 -0.61 -17.52 5.31
N ILE A 10 0.67 -17.13 5.21
CA ILE A 10 1.83 -17.85 5.75
C ILE A 10 1.94 -17.81 7.29
N GLY A 11 0.97 -17.16 7.98
CA GLY A 11 0.85 -17.13 9.43
C GLY A 11 1.48 -15.88 10.09
N PRO A 12 1.34 -15.71 11.42
CA PRO A 12 1.82 -14.54 12.17
C PRO A 12 3.34 -14.58 12.42
N TRP A 13 4.11 -15.06 11.45
CA TRP A 13 5.56 -15.18 11.55
C TRP A 13 6.18 -13.85 11.17
N SER A 14 6.61 -13.06 12.16
CA SER A 14 7.52 -11.94 11.93
C SER A 14 8.94 -12.50 11.85
N LEU A 15 9.35 -12.92 10.66
CA LEU A 15 10.71 -13.44 10.38
C LEU A 15 11.83 -12.43 10.68
N VAL A 16 11.46 -11.19 10.97
CA VAL A 16 12.37 -10.05 11.15
C VAL A 16 12.35 -9.50 12.59
N HIS A 17 11.47 -9.97 13.49
CA HIS A 17 11.36 -9.38 14.85
C HIS A 17 12.58 -9.59 15.77
N GLY A 18 13.60 -10.34 15.32
CA GLY A 18 14.91 -10.42 16.00
C GLY A 18 15.96 -9.40 15.52
N SER A 19 15.68 -8.61 14.48
CA SER A 19 16.69 -7.79 13.79
C SER A 19 16.80 -6.33 14.26
N GLN A 20 16.10 -5.96 15.33
CA GLN A 20 16.30 -4.66 16.01
C GLN A 20 17.45 -4.72 17.03
N SER A 21 18.03 -5.90 17.27
CA SER A 21 19.33 -6.04 17.91
C SER A 21 20.40 -5.74 16.85
N GLY A 22 21.26 -4.75 17.07
CA GLY A 22 22.35 -4.35 16.18
C GLY A 22 23.43 -5.41 15.90
N ASP A 23 23.14 -6.68 16.17
CA ASP A 23 24.08 -7.78 16.03
C ASP A 23 23.88 -8.49 14.68
N VAL A 24 24.83 -8.25 13.78
CA VAL A 24 24.89 -8.80 12.41
C VAL A 24 24.90 -10.34 12.43
N ILE A 25 25.43 -10.94 13.49
CA ILE A 25 25.54 -12.40 13.63
C ILE A 25 24.17 -13.05 13.84
N MET A 26 23.30 -12.43 14.67
CA MET A 26 21.94 -12.93 14.90
C MET A 26 21.08 -12.85 13.63
N ARG A 27 21.28 -11.79 12.83
CA ARG A 27 20.62 -11.61 11.51
C ARG A 27 21.04 -12.70 10.53
N MET A 28 22.31 -13.08 10.53
CA MET A 28 22.82 -14.12 9.63
C MET A 28 22.29 -15.51 10.01
N MET A 29 22.17 -15.82 11.31
CA MET A 29 21.57 -17.09 11.77
C MET A 29 20.07 -17.19 11.49
N ALA A 30 19.30 -16.11 11.66
CA ALA A 30 17.86 -16.09 11.35
C ALA A 30 17.56 -16.20 9.85
N ARG A 31 18.45 -15.71 8.97
CA ARG A 31 18.36 -15.95 7.52
C ARG A 31 18.68 -17.40 7.16
N ASN A 32 19.55 -18.05 7.93
CA ASN A 32 19.97 -19.42 7.69
C ASN A 32 18.96 -20.47 8.21
N SER A 33 17.95 -20.06 8.99
CA SER A 33 16.83 -20.92 9.41
C SER A 33 15.61 -20.84 8.49
N MET A 34 15.67 -20.06 7.39
CA MET A 34 14.64 -20.10 6.35
C MET A 34 14.77 -21.39 5.55
N SER A 35 13.70 -22.19 5.54
CA SER A 35 13.57 -23.33 4.62
C SER A 35 13.31 -22.82 3.19
N GLU A 36 13.84 -23.50 2.17
CA GLU A 36 13.52 -23.22 0.76
C GLU A 36 12.01 -23.19 0.50
N LYS A 37 11.26 -24.10 1.12
CA LYS A 37 9.80 -24.14 1.04
C LYS A 37 9.14 -22.87 1.58
N LEU A 38 9.66 -22.33 2.69
CA LEU A 38 9.15 -21.10 3.28
C LEU A 38 9.47 -19.88 2.41
N ALA A 39 10.62 -19.87 1.74
CA ALA A 39 10.97 -18.82 0.79
C ALA A 39 10.03 -18.85 -0.43
N GLU A 40 9.75 -20.04 -0.97
CA GLU A 40 8.78 -20.23 -2.06
C GLU A 40 7.37 -19.76 -1.67
N ASP A 41 6.91 -20.11 -0.46
CA ASP A 41 5.61 -19.68 0.06
C ASP A 41 5.52 -18.15 0.20
N ILE A 42 6.61 -17.48 0.59
CA ILE A 42 6.68 -16.02 0.68
C ILE A 42 6.57 -15.38 -0.71
N ASP A 43 7.34 -15.86 -1.68
CA ASP A 43 7.31 -15.34 -3.04
C ASP A 43 5.92 -15.51 -3.67
N ALA A 44 5.29 -16.67 -3.45
CA ALA A 44 3.92 -16.92 -3.88
C ALA A 44 2.92 -15.96 -3.21
N ALA A 45 3.06 -15.70 -1.91
CA ALA A 45 2.19 -14.76 -1.19
C ALA A 45 2.36 -13.32 -1.67
N VAL A 46 3.60 -12.88 -1.94
CA VAL A 46 3.90 -11.56 -2.50
C VAL A 46 3.28 -11.41 -3.89
N LYS A 47 3.46 -12.42 -4.76
CA LYS A 47 2.85 -12.42 -6.09
C LYS A 47 1.32 -12.30 -6.02
N ARG A 48 0.65 -13.15 -5.21
CA ARG A 48 -0.81 -13.08 -5.02
C ARG A 48 -1.28 -11.73 -4.50
N LEU A 49 -0.52 -11.11 -3.60
CA LEU A 49 -0.86 -9.78 -3.09
C LEU A 49 -0.80 -8.73 -4.19
N SER A 50 0.30 -8.71 -4.96
CA SER A 50 0.48 -7.79 -6.08
C SER A 50 -0.58 -7.99 -7.17
N ASP A 51 -0.87 -9.24 -7.54
CA ASP A 51 -1.88 -9.57 -8.55
C ASP A 51 -3.27 -9.09 -8.13
N ARG A 52 -3.67 -9.35 -6.88
CA ARG A 52 -4.96 -8.86 -6.34
C ARG A 52 -5.02 -7.34 -6.31
N ALA A 53 -3.96 -6.67 -5.86
CA ALA A 53 -3.92 -5.21 -5.82
C ALA A 53 -4.02 -4.61 -7.22
N TYR A 54 -3.37 -5.23 -8.21
CA TYR A 54 -3.46 -4.85 -9.61
C TYR A 54 -4.87 -5.00 -10.16
N GLU A 55 -5.53 -6.15 -9.94
CA GLU A 55 -6.91 -6.38 -10.37
C GLU A 55 -7.89 -5.40 -9.74
N ILE A 56 -7.73 -5.11 -8.44
CA ILE A 56 -8.54 -4.11 -7.74
C ILE A 56 -8.35 -2.73 -8.36
N ALA A 57 -7.10 -2.29 -8.56
CA ALA A 57 -6.81 -1.00 -9.17
C ALA A 57 -7.38 -0.90 -10.60
N LEU A 58 -7.22 -1.96 -11.39
CA LEU A 58 -7.75 -2.02 -12.76
C LEU A 58 -9.27 -1.96 -12.77
N SER A 59 -9.93 -2.66 -11.85
CA SER A 59 -11.39 -2.62 -11.68
C SER A 59 -11.85 -1.22 -11.28
N GLN A 60 -11.20 -0.58 -10.30
CA GLN A 60 -11.53 0.79 -9.89
C GLN A 60 -11.36 1.78 -11.04
N ILE A 61 -10.30 1.67 -11.85
CA ILE A 61 -10.07 2.53 -13.01
C ILE A 61 -11.15 2.30 -14.08
N ARG A 62 -11.48 1.05 -14.38
CA ARG A 62 -12.48 0.69 -15.40
C ARG A 62 -13.89 1.13 -15.02
N ASN A 63 -14.29 0.93 -13.77
CA ASN A 63 -15.62 1.29 -13.29
C ASN A 63 -15.84 2.80 -13.24
N ASN A 64 -14.76 3.58 -13.15
CA ASN A 64 -14.80 5.05 -13.07
C ASN A 64 -14.17 5.72 -14.29
N ARG A 65 -14.29 5.08 -15.46
CA ARG A 65 -13.57 5.50 -16.67
C ARG A 65 -13.89 6.93 -17.09
N GLU A 66 -15.17 7.30 -17.07
CA GLU A 66 -15.63 8.65 -17.42
C GLU A 66 -15.04 9.72 -16.48
N ALA A 67 -14.99 9.43 -15.18
CA ALA A 67 -14.41 10.33 -14.19
C ALA A 67 -12.90 10.52 -14.43
N ILE A 68 -12.18 9.44 -14.74
CA ILE A 68 -10.76 9.48 -15.03
C ILE A 68 -10.49 10.27 -16.31
N ASP A 69 -11.27 10.05 -17.37
CA ASP A 69 -11.09 10.77 -18.64
C ASP A 69 -11.25 12.30 -18.41
N LYS A 70 -12.26 12.72 -17.65
CA LYS A 70 -12.44 14.14 -17.28
C LYS A 70 -11.29 14.69 -16.43
N ILE A 71 -10.80 13.93 -15.45
CA ILE A 71 -9.65 14.33 -14.63
C ILE A 71 -8.40 14.50 -15.51
N VAL A 72 -8.16 13.57 -16.43
CA VAL A 72 -7.02 13.62 -17.36
C VAL A 72 -7.09 14.84 -18.25
N GLU A 73 -8.27 15.19 -18.79
CA GLU A 73 -8.46 16.43 -19.57
C GLU A 73 -8.06 17.67 -18.76
N VAL A 74 -8.50 17.77 -17.50
CA VAL A 74 -8.14 18.91 -16.65
C VAL A 74 -6.64 18.95 -16.34
N VAL A 75 -6.00 17.80 -16.08
CA VAL A 75 -4.55 17.74 -15.84
C VAL A 75 -3.76 18.08 -17.11
N LEU A 76 -4.25 17.71 -18.29
CA LEU A 76 -3.61 18.09 -19.55
C LEU A 76 -3.59 19.61 -19.76
N GLU A 77 -4.62 20.31 -19.29
CA GLU A 77 -4.71 21.78 -19.40
C GLU A 77 -3.94 22.52 -18.31
N LYS A 78 -4.06 22.07 -17.05
CA LYS A 78 -3.55 22.79 -15.87
C LYS A 78 -2.23 22.25 -15.32
N GLU A 79 -1.75 21.12 -15.84
CA GLU A 79 -0.57 20.34 -15.42
C GLU A 79 -0.62 19.80 -13.97
N THR A 80 -1.37 20.45 -13.09
CA THR A 80 -1.50 20.12 -11.67
C THR A 80 -2.94 20.29 -11.21
N MET A 81 -3.32 19.49 -10.20
CA MET A 81 -4.66 19.51 -9.61
C MET A 81 -4.55 19.31 -8.10
N SER A 82 -5.32 20.06 -7.32
CA SER A 82 -5.39 19.87 -5.87
C SER A 82 -6.25 18.66 -5.51
N GLY A 83 -6.06 18.10 -4.30
CA GLY A 83 -6.87 16.98 -3.83
C GLY A 83 -8.36 17.33 -3.68
N ASP A 84 -8.68 18.59 -3.40
CA ASP A 84 -10.07 19.03 -3.24
C ASP A 84 -10.76 19.18 -4.60
N ASP A 85 -10.05 19.71 -5.60
CA ASP A 85 -10.54 19.76 -7.00
C ASP A 85 -10.78 18.35 -7.55
N PHE A 86 -9.87 17.41 -7.26
CA PHE A 86 -10.00 16.01 -7.66
C PHE A 86 -11.25 15.37 -7.04
N ARG A 87 -11.49 15.56 -5.74
CA ARG A 87 -12.69 15.04 -5.06
C ARG A 87 -13.96 15.69 -5.58
N ALA A 88 -13.93 16.98 -5.91
CA ALA A 88 -15.07 17.68 -6.48
C ALA A 88 -15.49 17.03 -7.81
N ILE A 89 -14.53 16.82 -8.72
CA ILE A 89 -14.81 16.16 -10.01
C ILE A 89 -15.30 14.72 -9.80
N LEU A 90 -14.63 13.94 -8.95
CA LEU A 90 -15.04 12.55 -8.68
C LEU A 90 -16.44 12.45 -8.08
N SER A 91 -16.85 13.41 -7.24
CA SER A 91 -18.16 13.39 -6.59
C SER A 91 -19.34 13.52 -7.56
N GLU A 92 -19.08 13.97 -8.79
CA GLU A 92 -20.08 14.00 -9.87
C GLU A 92 -20.40 12.60 -10.41
N PHE A 93 -19.46 11.65 -10.30
CA PHE A 93 -19.59 10.30 -10.88
C PHE A 93 -19.81 9.22 -9.83
N VAL A 94 -19.34 9.43 -8.60
CA VAL A 94 -19.36 8.41 -7.54
C VAL A 94 -19.63 9.05 -6.18
N GLU A 95 -20.42 8.36 -5.35
CA GLU A 95 -20.53 8.72 -3.94
C GLU A 95 -19.22 8.42 -3.21
N ILE A 96 -18.52 9.48 -2.82
CA ILE A 96 -17.30 9.36 -2.03
C ILE A 96 -17.67 9.04 -0.57
N PRO A 97 -17.15 7.96 0.04
CA PRO A 97 -17.36 7.67 1.46
C PRO A 97 -16.87 8.81 2.35
N ALA A 98 -17.55 9.06 3.47
CA ALA A 98 -17.26 10.19 4.36
C ALA A 98 -15.79 10.24 4.82
N GLU A 99 -15.19 9.07 5.05
CA GLU A 99 -13.78 8.91 5.45
C GLU A 99 -12.80 9.50 4.42
N ASN A 100 -13.17 9.51 3.13
CA ASN A 100 -12.33 9.98 2.03
C ASN A 100 -12.64 11.43 1.60
N ARG A 101 -13.65 12.07 2.22
CA ARG A 101 -14.04 13.46 1.92
C ARG A 101 -13.16 14.50 2.60
N VAL A 102 -12.51 14.13 3.70
CA VAL A 102 -11.61 15.01 4.47
C VAL A 102 -10.17 14.65 4.10
N ALA A 103 -9.33 15.64 3.78
CA ALA A 103 -7.91 15.38 3.63
C ALA A 103 -7.36 14.73 4.91
N PRO A 104 -6.50 13.70 4.83
CA PRO A 104 -5.88 13.17 6.04
C PRO A 104 -5.19 14.33 6.74
N ALA A 105 -5.59 14.58 7.99
CA ALA A 105 -4.93 15.58 8.82
C ALA A 105 -3.43 15.27 8.78
N VAL A 106 -2.62 16.24 8.34
CA VAL A 106 -1.16 16.12 8.30
C VAL A 106 -0.73 15.46 9.61
N PRO A 107 -0.08 14.28 9.61
CA PRO A 107 0.38 13.71 10.86
C PRO A 107 1.34 14.72 11.48
N ALA A 108 1.00 15.18 12.68
CA ALA A 108 1.85 16.07 13.46
C ALA A 108 3.28 15.50 13.45
N PRO A 109 4.32 16.34 13.25
CA PRO A 109 5.68 15.84 13.25
C PRO A 109 5.90 15.09 14.55
N LEU A 110 6.27 13.81 14.44
CA LEU A 110 6.59 12.97 15.58
C LEU A 110 7.66 13.71 16.39
N SER A 111 7.28 14.25 17.55
CA SER A 111 8.22 14.82 18.49
C SER A 111 9.09 13.66 18.98
N VAL A 112 10.23 13.47 18.33
CA VAL A 112 11.30 12.61 18.81
C VAL A 112 11.84 13.28 20.07
N SER A 113 11.32 12.88 21.23
CA SER A 113 11.96 13.18 22.50
C SER A 113 13.30 12.45 22.53
N ALA A 114 14.36 13.24 22.64
CA ALA A 114 15.76 12.82 22.78
C ALA A 114 16.02 12.07 24.09
#